data_AF-A0A950QMM8-F1
#
_entry.id   AF-A0A950QMM8-F1
#
_cell.length_a   1.000
_cell.length_b   1.000
_cell.length_c   1.000
_cell.angle_alpha   90.00
_cell.angle_beta   90.00
_cell.angle_gamma   90.00
#
_symmetry.space_group_name_H-M   'P 1'
#
loop_
_entity.id
_entity.type
_entity.pdbx_description
1 polymer ?
#
loop_
_entity_poly.entity_id
_entity_poly.type
_entity_poly.pdbx_seq_one_letter_code
_entity_poly.pdbx_strand_id
1 'polypeptide(L)'
;MSTSTFRFSSFCFAIALAFATMGFAQNDPEAAAAVSGAAAGYGDLAPVDATQLPGNTGATSSLVIDATTGTVVSGLGGGGFNPSFAKSRAAADVSRIDGLNTIPTFDGAFFAQAGPSSQGGKLWRYSMMGNSPLIGGTTTLPAQIDEVSLQLLNADGTVFKTVSMDSFEDLFLESPNFSNRVTYGTGAHIQYADAIHRAQFFNQMKPNWHTNFAPTVVSKTTITVPRFVNVRLSNGTIVTARSYFTGTAADGSTFVLMLSPLFNFFFGNEVVNQINNGNFTTDGVSMLLFPNTFLFNLNTANPNAPGGCCVLGFHTYFYDPPTTPQDRWVTMYASWISPGLFGGGFLDVTALSHEISESFADPFVDNATPVWQFPGVPANAKVCQNNLEEGDPIEVLSNATIPIAVKNGKQIFTYHPQNIPLVQWFEMGPSSNAIDGAFSYPDETLLPHSALPCPQ
;
A
#
# COMPACT_ATOMS: atom_id res chain seq x y z
N MET A 1 -4.76 -46.92 17.06
CA MET A 1 -5.44 -46.64 15.78
C MET A 1 -6.92 -46.45 16.06
N SER A 2 -7.36 -45.20 16.20
CA SER A 2 -8.77 -44.80 16.27
C SER A 2 -8.84 -43.31 15.95
N THR A 3 -9.75 -42.97 15.05
CA THR A 3 -10.08 -41.64 14.55
C THR A 3 -10.87 -40.85 15.60
N SER A 4 -10.55 -39.57 15.77
CA SER A 4 -11.37 -38.63 16.55
C SER A 4 -11.44 -37.29 15.83
N THR A 5 -12.59 -37.06 15.21
CA THR A 5 -13.11 -35.79 14.71
C THR A 5 -13.40 -34.83 15.86
N PHE A 6 -12.94 -33.58 15.78
CA PHE A 6 -13.43 -32.49 16.65
C PHE A 6 -14.06 -31.38 15.79
N ARG A 7 -15.35 -31.15 16.05
CA ARG A 7 -16.13 -30.01 15.56
C ARG A 7 -15.94 -28.85 16.53
N PHE A 8 -15.67 -27.65 16.03
CA PHE A 8 -15.86 -26.42 16.79
C PHE A 8 -17.19 -25.78 16.41
N SER A 9 -18.01 -25.54 17.43
CA SER A 9 -19.27 -24.78 17.36
C SER A 9 -19.01 -23.46 18.09
N SER A 10 -19.03 -22.35 17.36
CA SER A 10 -18.96 -21.01 17.97
C SER A 10 -20.38 -20.49 18.20
N PHE A 11 -20.65 -20.16 19.44
CA PHE A 11 -21.87 -19.48 19.88
C PHE A 11 -21.79 -17.99 19.51
N CYS A 12 -22.74 -17.53 18.68
CA CYS A 12 -23.00 -16.11 18.45
C CYS A 12 -23.79 -15.51 19.62
N PHE A 13 -23.31 -14.40 20.18
CA PHE A 13 -24.15 -13.45 20.88
C PHE A 13 -24.40 -12.26 19.95
N ALA A 14 -25.64 -12.14 19.46
CA ALA A 14 -26.09 -11.00 18.67
C ALA A 14 -26.71 -9.95 19.61
N ILE A 15 -26.13 -8.75 19.66
CA ILE A 15 -26.80 -7.56 20.16
C ILE A 15 -27.21 -6.75 18.93
N ALA A 16 -28.52 -6.71 18.67
CA ALA A 16 -29.12 -5.93 17.60
C ALA A 16 -29.24 -4.45 18.04
N LEU A 17 -28.49 -3.56 17.41
CA LEU A 17 -28.85 -2.14 17.34
C LEU A 17 -29.47 -1.87 15.97
N ALA A 18 -30.72 -1.45 15.99
CA ALA A 18 -31.45 -1.03 14.80
C ALA A 18 -30.94 0.35 14.34
N PHE A 19 -30.36 0.41 13.14
CA PHE A 19 -30.20 1.67 12.41
C PHE A 19 -31.24 1.75 11.29
N ALA A 20 -31.86 2.93 11.21
CA ALA A 20 -32.95 3.26 10.32
C ALA A 20 -32.54 3.09 8.85
N THR A 21 -33.35 2.34 8.11
CA THR A 21 -33.24 2.14 6.67
C THR A 21 -33.78 3.37 5.93
N MET A 22 -32.89 4.26 5.48
CA MET A 22 -33.20 5.16 4.37
C MET A 22 -32.78 4.48 3.07
N GLY A 23 -33.77 4.17 2.23
CA GLY A 23 -33.58 3.48 0.96
C GLY A 23 -32.86 4.36 -0.06
N PHE A 24 -31.69 3.88 -0.52
CA PHE A 24 -31.02 4.35 -1.72
C PHE A 24 -30.80 3.17 -2.66
N ALA A 25 -30.99 3.44 -3.96
CA ALA A 25 -30.99 2.45 -5.03
C ALA A 25 -29.59 1.83 -5.24
N GLN A 26 -29.57 0.51 -5.48
CA GLN A 26 -28.43 -0.30 -5.91
C GLN A 26 -27.25 -0.47 -4.93
N ASN A 27 -27.54 -0.91 -3.69
CA ASN A 27 -26.53 -1.57 -2.86
C ASN A 27 -26.44 -3.04 -3.25
N ASP A 28 -25.30 -3.46 -3.81
CA ASP A 28 -24.92 -4.86 -3.94
C ASP A 28 -24.78 -5.42 -2.52
N PRO A 29 -25.71 -6.26 -2.02
CA PRO A 29 -25.71 -6.68 -0.63
C PRO A 29 -24.44 -7.45 -0.27
N GLU A 30 -23.83 -8.13 -1.24
CA GLU A 30 -22.54 -8.79 -1.12
C GLU A 30 -21.39 -7.79 -0.88
N ALA A 31 -21.41 -6.63 -1.53
CA ALA A 31 -20.40 -5.59 -1.33
C ALA A 31 -20.49 -4.99 0.07
N ALA A 32 -21.72 -4.63 0.49
CA ALA A 32 -21.97 -4.06 1.80
C ALA A 32 -21.62 -5.06 2.91
N ALA A 33 -21.99 -6.33 2.76
CA ALA A 33 -21.64 -7.38 3.70
C ALA A 33 -20.13 -7.59 3.80
N ALA A 34 -19.43 -7.64 2.66
CA ALA A 34 -17.98 -7.81 2.61
C ALA A 34 -17.26 -6.68 3.36
N VAL A 35 -17.62 -5.42 3.10
CA VAL A 35 -16.99 -4.25 3.77
C VAL A 35 -17.37 -4.18 5.25
N SER A 36 -18.65 -4.37 5.61
CA SER A 36 -19.11 -4.26 7.00
C SER A 36 -18.50 -5.28 7.97
N GLY A 37 -18.07 -6.44 7.44
CA GLY A 37 -17.44 -7.50 8.22
C GLY A 37 -15.93 -7.64 8.00
N ALA A 38 -15.35 -6.84 7.10
CA ALA A 38 -13.92 -6.88 6.81
C ALA A 38 -13.14 -5.97 7.75
N ALA A 39 -11.91 -6.39 8.05
CA ALA A 39 -10.89 -5.46 8.51
C ALA A 39 -10.31 -4.75 7.28
N ALA A 40 -10.01 -3.46 7.42
CA ALA A 40 -9.07 -2.83 6.52
C ALA A 40 -7.72 -3.57 6.63
N GLY A 41 -7.08 -3.82 5.52
CA GLY A 41 -5.74 -4.38 5.47
C GLY A 41 -4.94 -3.84 4.30
N TYR A 42 -3.64 -4.03 4.39
CA TYR A 42 -2.70 -3.76 3.32
C TYR A 42 -2.26 -5.07 2.68
N GLY A 43 -1.63 -4.98 1.52
CA GLY A 43 -1.24 -6.14 0.74
C GLY A 43 0.23 -6.09 0.41
N ASP A 44 0.83 -7.26 0.21
CA ASP A 44 2.17 -7.34 -0.35
C ASP A 44 2.07 -7.68 -1.83
N LEU A 45 2.77 -6.93 -2.66
CA LEU A 45 3.04 -7.35 -4.03
C LEU A 45 4.53 -7.59 -4.21
N ALA A 46 4.88 -8.85 -4.50
CA ALA A 46 6.25 -9.21 -4.79
C ALA A 46 6.82 -8.40 -5.97
N PRO A 47 8.14 -8.17 -6.03
CA PRO A 47 8.77 -7.43 -7.11
C PRO A 47 8.40 -7.95 -8.49
N VAL A 48 8.21 -7.03 -9.43
CA VAL A 48 7.65 -7.34 -10.75
C VAL A 48 8.73 -7.24 -11.82
N ASP A 49 9.00 -8.36 -12.51
CA ASP A 49 9.80 -8.34 -13.73
C ASP A 49 9.01 -7.66 -14.85
N ALA A 50 9.37 -6.42 -15.16
CA ALA A 50 8.67 -5.59 -16.14
C ALA A 50 8.69 -6.21 -17.54
N THR A 51 9.67 -7.07 -17.84
CA THR A 51 9.81 -7.74 -19.14
C THR A 51 8.78 -8.84 -19.37
N GLN A 52 8.11 -9.32 -18.31
CA GLN A 52 7.06 -10.34 -18.40
C GLN A 52 5.67 -9.76 -18.69
N LEU A 53 5.54 -8.43 -18.70
CA LEU A 53 4.27 -7.76 -18.84
C LEU A 53 4.09 -7.16 -20.25
N PRO A 54 2.93 -7.38 -20.88
CA PRO A 54 2.70 -6.97 -22.26
C PRO A 54 2.39 -5.47 -22.44
N GLY A 55 2.21 -4.70 -21.37
CA GLY A 55 1.82 -3.28 -21.45
C GLY A 55 0.44 -3.06 -22.08
N ASN A 56 -0.52 -3.96 -21.84
CA ASN A 56 -1.88 -3.80 -22.36
C ASN A 56 -2.88 -3.75 -21.20
N THR A 57 -3.63 -2.65 -21.09
CA THR A 57 -4.62 -2.43 -20.03
C THR A 57 -6.05 -2.77 -20.45
N GLY A 58 -6.27 -3.27 -21.67
CA GLY A 58 -7.57 -3.75 -22.10
C GLY A 58 -7.86 -5.14 -21.53
N ALA A 59 -9.00 -5.31 -20.86
CA ALA A 59 -9.53 -6.63 -20.50
C ALA A 59 -10.88 -6.88 -21.18
N THR A 60 -11.09 -8.10 -21.64
CA THR A 60 -12.38 -8.58 -22.15
C THR A 60 -12.86 -9.77 -21.31
N SER A 61 -14.13 -10.14 -21.42
CA SER A 61 -14.66 -11.33 -20.74
C SER A 61 -14.03 -12.65 -21.21
N SER A 62 -13.33 -12.65 -22.34
CA SER A 62 -12.58 -13.81 -22.84
C SER A 62 -11.16 -13.90 -22.27
N LEU A 63 -10.68 -12.87 -21.57
CA LEU A 63 -9.37 -12.87 -20.91
C LEU A 63 -9.31 -13.98 -19.86
N VAL A 64 -8.25 -14.79 -19.90
CA VAL A 64 -7.94 -15.77 -18.87
C VAL A 64 -6.72 -15.30 -18.10
N ILE A 65 -6.89 -15.04 -16.81
CA ILE A 65 -5.82 -14.64 -15.88
C ILE A 65 -5.49 -15.78 -14.90
N ASP A 66 -4.23 -15.89 -14.50
CA ASP A 66 -3.83 -16.80 -13.43
C ASP A 66 -4.33 -16.30 -12.07
N ALA A 67 -4.90 -17.19 -11.25
CA ALA A 67 -5.46 -16.85 -9.95
C ALA A 67 -4.42 -16.36 -8.94
N THR A 68 -3.15 -16.70 -9.13
CA THR A 68 -2.06 -16.42 -8.19
C THR A 68 -1.31 -15.17 -8.62
N THR A 69 -0.94 -15.11 -9.90
CA THR A 69 -0.04 -14.06 -10.41
C THR A 69 -0.77 -12.91 -11.11
N GLY A 70 -2.04 -13.10 -11.50
CA GLY A 70 -2.76 -12.15 -12.35
C GLY A 70 -2.23 -12.09 -13.80
N THR A 71 -1.28 -12.94 -14.18
CA THR A 71 -0.71 -12.92 -15.53
C THR A 71 -1.69 -13.46 -16.56
N VAL A 72 -1.60 -12.96 -17.80
CA VAL A 72 -2.44 -13.41 -18.92
C VAL A 72 -2.02 -14.81 -19.34
N VAL A 73 -2.95 -15.76 -19.26
CA VAL A 73 -2.78 -17.12 -19.79
C VAL A 73 -3.20 -17.17 -21.27
N SER A 74 -4.25 -16.44 -21.63
CA SER A 74 -4.72 -16.31 -23.01
C SER A 74 -5.71 -15.14 -23.18
N GLY A 75 -5.89 -14.66 -24.41
CA GLY A 75 -6.98 -13.73 -24.77
C GLY A 75 -6.58 -12.33 -25.23
N LEU A 76 -5.28 -12.00 -25.30
CA LEU A 76 -4.77 -10.71 -25.83
C LEU A 76 -3.50 -10.91 -26.65
N GLY A 77 -3.32 -10.09 -27.70
CA GLY A 77 -2.05 -9.94 -28.41
C GLY A 77 -1.12 -8.98 -27.67
N GLY A 78 0.15 -9.35 -27.50
CA GLY A 78 1.10 -8.62 -26.66
C GLY A 78 1.68 -7.37 -27.31
N GLY A 79 1.66 -6.25 -26.58
CA GLY A 79 2.71 -5.25 -26.68
C GLY A 79 3.99 -5.77 -26.01
N GLY A 80 5.14 -5.18 -26.33
CA GLY A 80 6.41 -5.52 -25.68
C GLY A 80 6.81 -4.45 -24.68
N PHE A 81 7.50 -4.84 -23.61
CA PHE A 81 8.23 -3.91 -22.78
C PHE A 81 9.37 -3.25 -23.58
N ASN A 82 9.42 -1.92 -23.62
CA ASN A 82 10.47 -1.16 -24.29
C ASN A 82 10.82 0.10 -23.49
N PRO A 83 11.77 0.02 -22.55
CA PRO A 83 12.07 1.10 -21.62
C PRO A 83 12.92 2.22 -22.25
N SER A 84 13.01 2.32 -23.59
CA SER A 84 13.90 3.26 -24.26
C SER A 84 13.66 4.73 -23.89
N PHE A 85 12.48 5.07 -23.33
CA PHE A 85 12.14 6.41 -22.84
C PHE A 85 12.19 6.58 -21.31
N ALA A 86 12.27 5.50 -20.53
CA ALA A 86 12.11 5.53 -19.07
C ALA A 86 13.38 5.83 -18.25
N LYS A 87 14.50 6.07 -18.93
CA LYS A 87 15.81 6.18 -18.29
C LYS A 87 16.10 7.62 -17.89
N SER A 88 15.87 7.94 -16.62
CA SER A 88 16.46 9.14 -16.00
C SER A 88 17.96 8.94 -15.78
N ARG A 89 18.76 9.98 -16.05
CA ARG A 89 20.18 10.01 -15.69
C ARG A 89 20.31 10.50 -14.25
N ALA A 90 20.98 9.72 -13.41
CA ALA A 90 21.32 10.08 -12.04
C ALA A 90 22.01 11.45 -11.97
N ALA A 91 21.60 12.29 -11.03
CA ALA A 91 22.43 13.41 -10.56
C ALA A 91 23.71 12.84 -9.91
N ALA A 92 24.86 13.47 -10.14
CA ALA A 92 26.16 12.92 -9.79
C ALA A 92 26.49 12.84 -8.28
N ASP A 93 25.59 13.33 -7.40
CA ASP A 93 25.90 13.60 -5.99
C ASP A 93 24.84 13.05 -5.01
N VAL A 94 24.15 11.97 -5.35
CA VAL A 94 23.16 11.31 -4.48
C VAL A 94 23.59 9.90 -4.09
N SER A 95 23.43 9.54 -2.81
CA SER A 95 23.71 8.19 -2.32
C SER A 95 22.80 7.17 -3.01
N ARG A 96 23.35 6.06 -3.53
CA ARG A 96 22.63 4.99 -4.22
C ARG A 96 23.34 3.65 -4.00
N ILE A 97 22.60 2.56 -4.15
CA ILE A 97 23.17 1.21 -4.16
C ILE A 97 23.94 0.98 -5.47
N ASP A 98 25.21 0.58 -5.34
CA ASP A 98 26.06 0.24 -6.48
C ASP A 98 25.41 -0.82 -7.38
N GLY A 99 25.40 -0.56 -8.69
CA GLY A 99 24.83 -1.47 -9.67
C GLY A 99 23.31 -1.34 -9.86
N LEU A 100 22.64 -0.42 -9.16
CA LEU A 100 21.22 -0.10 -9.37
C LEU A 100 21.05 1.31 -9.98
N ASN A 101 20.11 1.43 -10.92
CA ASN A 101 19.57 2.71 -11.36
C ASN A 101 18.19 2.89 -10.73
N THR A 102 18.15 3.65 -9.64
CA THR A 102 16.97 3.81 -8.78
C THR A 102 17.04 5.15 -8.03
N ILE A 103 16.03 5.46 -7.22
CA ILE A 103 16.00 6.62 -6.33
C ILE A 103 17.23 6.66 -5.40
N PRO A 104 17.61 7.84 -4.89
CA PRO A 104 18.57 7.95 -3.81
C PRO A 104 18.19 7.07 -2.61
N THR A 105 19.17 6.35 -2.08
CA THR A 105 19.01 5.53 -0.88
C THR A 105 20.22 5.68 0.04
N PHE A 106 20.02 5.39 1.33
CA PHE A 106 21.12 5.20 2.28
C PHE A 106 20.96 3.87 3.01
N ASP A 107 22.09 3.28 3.34
CA ASP A 107 22.13 2.02 4.07
C ASP A 107 22.32 2.27 5.57
N GLY A 108 21.75 1.39 6.36
CA GLY A 108 22.00 1.31 7.79
C GLY A 108 21.82 -0.10 8.30
N ALA A 109 21.94 -0.24 9.61
CA ALA A 109 21.72 -1.53 10.25
C ALA A 109 21.42 -1.37 11.75
N PHE A 110 20.73 -2.35 12.30
CA PHE A 110 20.49 -2.48 13.73
C PHE A 110 20.70 -3.93 14.21
N PHE A 111 20.86 -4.11 15.52
CA PHE A 111 20.89 -5.43 16.14
C PHE A 111 19.55 -5.72 16.81
N ALA A 112 19.06 -6.95 16.67
CA ALA A 112 17.95 -7.41 17.49
C ALA A 112 18.37 -7.45 18.96
N GLN A 113 17.58 -6.84 19.84
CA GLN A 113 17.91 -6.74 21.26
C GLN A 113 17.18 -7.80 22.10
N ALA A 114 16.16 -8.47 21.54
CA ALA A 114 15.43 -9.56 22.19
C ALA A 114 15.05 -10.70 21.22
N GLY A 115 14.53 -11.79 21.79
CA GLY A 115 14.02 -12.94 21.05
C GLY A 115 15.11 -13.89 20.51
N PRO A 116 14.71 -14.94 19.77
CA PRO A 116 15.67 -15.88 19.16
C PRO A 116 16.64 -15.19 18.20
N SER A 117 16.20 -14.10 17.55
CA SER A 117 16.99 -13.32 16.61
C SER A 117 18.09 -12.46 17.26
N SER A 118 18.07 -12.23 18.57
CA SER A 118 19.17 -11.54 19.28
C SER A 118 20.33 -12.47 19.63
N GLN A 119 20.13 -13.80 19.55
CA GLN A 119 21.18 -14.76 19.83
C GLN A 119 22.27 -14.69 18.75
N GLY A 120 23.51 -14.47 19.18
CA GLY A 120 24.67 -14.39 18.28
C GLY A 120 24.90 -13.02 17.64
N GLY A 121 24.19 -11.97 18.08
CA GLY A 121 24.43 -10.60 17.59
C GLY A 121 24.11 -10.43 16.11
N LYS A 122 22.99 -11.00 15.64
CA LYS A 122 22.57 -10.90 14.24
C LYS A 122 22.30 -9.43 13.89
N LEU A 123 23.02 -8.95 12.87
CA LEU A 123 22.85 -7.63 12.28
C LEU A 123 21.76 -7.67 11.21
N TRP A 124 20.84 -6.73 11.27
CA TRP A 124 19.77 -6.53 10.29
C TRP A 124 20.07 -5.25 9.53
N ARG A 125 20.29 -5.39 8.22
CA ARG A 125 20.61 -4.27 7.35
C ARG A 125 19.32 -3.77 6.71
N TYR A 126 19.29 -2.48 6.45
CA TYR A 126 18.21 -1.85 5.69
C TYR A 126 18.79 -0.88 4.67
N SER A 127 18.03 -0.65 3.62
CA SER A 127 18.22 0.46 2.68
C SER A 127 16.97 1.34 2.72
N MET A 128 17.10 2.64 2.95
CA MET A 128 15.96 3.56 3.06
C MET A 128 16.05 4.67 2.02
N MET A 129 14.91 5.27 1.65
CA MET A 129 14.86 6.37 0.68
C MET A 129 15.55 7.63 1.21
N GLY A 130 16.31 8.31 0.34
CA GLY A 130 16.92 9.60 0.64
C GLY A 130 18.43 9.57 0.79
N ASN A 131 19.00 10.71 1.21
CA ASN A 131 20.42 10.79 1.57
C ASN A 131 20.61 10.41 3.04
N SER A 132 21.84 10.07 3.43
CA SER A 132 22.13 9.69 4.82
C SER A 132 21.79 10.81 5.82
N PRO A 133 21.11 10.50 6.95
CA PRO A 133 20.81 11.48 8.00
C PRO A 133 22.08 12.14 8.58
N LEU A 134 23.20 11.43 8.60
CA LEU A 134 24.47 11.90 9.15
C LEU A 134 25.12 13.00 8.31
N ILE A 135 24.82 13.05 7.01
CA ILE A 135 25.35 14.05 6.08
C ILE A 135 24.43 15.27 6.04
N GLY A 136 23.12 15.07 6.18
CA GLY A 136 22.12 16.12 6.11
C GLY A 136 21.76 16.52 4.68
N GLY A 137 21.16 17.71 4.55
CA GLY A 137 20.66 18.21 3.28
C GLY A 137 19.30 17.63 2.90
N THR A 138 18.72 18.17 1.84
CA THR A 138 17.37 17.80 1.37
C THR A 138 17.48 16.95 0.11
N THR A 139 16.92 15.76 0.16
CA THR A 139 16.61 14.95 -1.02
C THR A 139 15.17 15.27 -1.43
N THR A 140 14.98 15.67 -2.69
CA THR A 140 13.64 15.81 -3.27
C THR A 140 13.46 14.75 -4.34
N LEU A 141 12.49 13.85 -4.13
CA LEU A 141 12.14 12.79 -5.05
C LEU A 141 10.90 13.20 -5.86
N PRO A 142 10.89 13.06 -7.19
CA PRO A 142 9.65 13.13 -7.96
C PRO A 142 8.67 12.08 -7.45
N ALA A 143 7.42 12.49 -7.19
CA ALA A 143 6.29 11.57 -7.00
C ALA A 143 5.41 11.64 -8.26
N GLN A 144 5.56 10.64 -9.12
CA GLN A 144 4.90 10.58 -10.43
C GLN A 144 3.56 9.89 -10.29
N ILE A 145 2.49 10.65 -10.47
CA ILE A 145 1.13 10.21 -10.17
C ILE A 145 0.39 9.91 -11.47
N ASP A 146 -0.12 8.69 -11.60
CA ASP A 146 -1.18 8.33 -12.53
C ASP A 146 -2.51 8.24 -11.76
N GLU A 147 -3.45 9.11 -12.11
CA GLU A 147 -4.78 9.15 -11.52
C GLU A 147 -5.71 8.19 -12.26
N VAL A 148 -6.14 7.13 -11.59
CA VAL A 148 -6.87 6.05 -12.23
C VAL A 148 -8.37 6.17 -11.96
N SER A 149 -9.15 6.43 -12.99
CA SER A 149 -10.61 6.29 -12.97
C SER A 149 -11.05 4.91 -13.48
N LEU A 150 -12.22 4.45 -13.06
CA LEU A 150 -12.77 3.16 -13.48
C LEU A 150 -14.01 3.33 -14.35
N GLN A 151 -14.05 2.64 -15.49
CA GLN A 151 -15.27 2.42 -16.26
C GLN A 151 -15.73 0.97 -16.07
N LEU A 152 -16.74 0.78 -15.25
CA LEU A 152 -17.31 -0.52 -14.93
C LEU A 152 -18.32 -0.92 -16.00
N LEU A 153 -18.22 -2.15 -16.52
CA LEU A 153 -19.13 -2.68 -17.54
C LEU A 153 -20.16 -3.65 -16.98
N ASN A 154 -21.35 -3.64 -17.58
CA ASN A 154 -22.33 -4.71 -17.46
C ASN A 154 -21.86 -6.00 -18.16
N ALA A 155 -22.58 -7.10 -17.92
CA ALA A 155 -22.28 -8.40 -18.53
C ALA A 155 -22.37 -8.39 -20.07
N ASP A 156 -23.20 -7.50 -20.64
CA ASP A 156 -23.36 -7.31 -22.07
C ASP A 156 -22.31 -6.37 -22.69
N GLY A 157 -21.36 -5.87 -21.89
CA GLY A 157 -20.31 -4.95 -22.31
C GLY A 157 -20.73 -3.48 -22.37
N THR A 158 -21.98 -3.13 -22.04
CA THR A 158 -22.39 -1.73 -21.91
C THR A 158 -21.81 -1.10 -20.65
N VAL A 159 -21.61 0.22 -20.64
CA VAL A 159 -21.11 0.93 -19.45
C VAL A 159 -22.18 0.88 -18.35
N PHE A 160 -21.81 0.32 -17.20
CA PHE A 160 -22.61 0.35 -15.98
C PHE A 160 -22.41 1.68 -15.24
N LYS A 161 -21.15 2.03 -14.95
CA LYS A 161 -20.81 3.20 -14.14
C LYS A 161 -19.38 3.66 -14.38
N THR A 162 -19.17 4.98 -14.33
CA THR A 162 -17.83 5.55 -14.20
C THR A 162 -17.60 5.99 -12.76
N VAL A 163 -16.51 5.53 -12.16
CA VAL A 163 -16.04 5.96 -10.84
C VAL A 163 -14.80 6.82 -11.07
N SER A 164 -14.96 8.14 -10.97
CA SER A 164 -13.91 9.11 -11.29
C SER A 164 -13.00 9.38 -10.10
N MET A 165 -11.71 9.58 -10.39
CA MET A 165 -10.71 10.07 -9.46
C MET A 165 -10.80 11.58 -9.23
N ASP A 166 -11.41 12.35 -10.14
CA ASP A 166 -11.41 13.82 -10.14
C ASP A 166 -11.90 14.44 -8.82
N SER A 167 -12.83 13.76 -8.13
CA SER A 167 -13.38 14.25 -6.86
C SER A 167 -12.42 14.13 -5.68
N PHE A 168 -11.31 13.40 -5.85
CA PHE A 168 -10.33 13.12 -4.80
C PHE A 168 -8.93 13.65 -5.13
N GLU A 169 -8.67 14.14 -6.34
CA GLU A 169 -7.38 14.69 -6.78
C GLU A 169 -6.84 15.76 -5.83
N ASP A 170 -7.58 16.87 -5.65
CA ASP A 170 -7.16 17.95 -4.75
C ASP A 170 -7.02 17.44 -3.32
N LEU A 171 -7.90 16.55 -2.88
CA LEU A 171 -7.84 15.98 -1.53
C LEU A 171 -6.56 15.18 -1.31
N PHE A 172 -6.11 14.41 -2.30
CA PHE A 172 -4.83 13.70 -2.25
C PHE A 172 -3.64 14.65 -2.31
N LEU A 173 -3.59 15.54 -3.31
CA LEU A 173 -2.46 16.41 -3.59
C LEU A 173 -2.24 17.45 -2.49
N GLU A 174 -3.29 17.83 -1.76
CA GLU A 174 -3.22 18.77 -0.65
C GLU A 174 -3.03 18.10 0.72
N SER A 175 -3.01 16.77 0.76
CA SER A 175 -2.87 15.99 1.99
C SER A 175 -1.52 16.21 2.68
N PRO A 176 -1.39 15.82 3.97
CA PRO A 176 -0.12 15.90 4.71
C PRO A 176 1.03 15.14 4.02
N ASN A 177 0.72 14.15 3.18
CA ASN A 177 1.73 13.36 2.46
C ASN A 177 2.55 14.20 1.47
N PHE A 178 1.96 15.26 0.90
CA PHE A 178 2.62 16.14 -0.06
C PHE A 178 2.74 17.59 0.42
N SER A 179 1.97 17.97 1.43
CA SER A 179 1.86 19.34 1.91
C SER A 179 2.96 19.71 2.90
N ASN A 180 3.81 20.67 2.53
CA ASN A 180 4.80 21.31 3.42
C ASN A 180 4.17 22.37 4.34
N ARG A 181 2.94 22.16 4.81
CA ARG A 181 2.19 23.16 5.60
C ARG A 181 1.94 22.73 7.03
N VAL A 182 2.22 21.47 7.36
CA VAL A 182 2.01 20.89 8.68
C VAL A 182 3.28 21.05 9.52
N THR A 183 3.10 21.27 10.82
CA THR A 183 4.20 21.26 11.79
C THR A 183 4.05 20.05 12.67
N TYR A 184 5.13 19.29 12.80
CA TYR A 184 5.23 18.11 13.65
C TYR A 184 6.32 18.33 14.71
N GLY A 185 6.42 17.43 15.69
CA GLY A 185 7.49 17.48 16.70
C GLY A 185 8.90 17.44 16.09
N THR A 186 9.05 16.78 14.94
CA THR A 186 10.31 16.64 14.21
C THR A 186 10.69 17.82 13.31
N GLY A 187 9.79 18.78 13.08
CA GLY A 187 10.05 19.94 12.24
C GLY A 187 8.80 20.71 11.81
N ALA A 188 8.99 21.96 11.39
CA ALA A 188 7.93 22.81 10.89
C ALA A 188 7.86 22.77 9.35
N HIS A 189 6.64 22.80 8.82
CA HIS A 189 6.37 22.92 7.37
C HIS A 189 6.97 21.78 6.54
N ILE A 190 6.76 20.54 6.99
CA ILE A 190 7.30 19.33 6.35
C ILE A 190 6.17 18.36 5.97
N GLN A 191 6.50 17.36 5.15
CA GLN A 191 5.58 16.30 4.73
C GLN A 191 5.47 15.21 5.80
N TYR A 192 4.40 14.42 5.73
CA TYR A 192 4.10 13.37 6.71
C TYR A 192 5.23 12.33 6.83
N ALA A 193 5.65 11.74 5.72
CA ALA A 193 6.70 10.74 5.74
C ALA A 193 8.08 11.31 6.04
N ASP A 194 8.38 12.56 5.64
CA ASP A 194 9.58 13.26 6.11
C ASP A 194 9.56 13.41 7.65
N ALA A 195 8.41 13.72 8.23
CA ALA A 195 8.27 13.84 9.68
C ALA A 195 8.52 12.52 10.40
N ILE A 196 8.01 11.40 9.88
CA ILE A 196 8.25 10.04 10.40
C ILE A 196 9.72 9.66 10.24
N HIS A 197 10.27 9.80 9.04
CA HIS A 197 11.67 9.47 8.75
C HIS A 197 12.61 10.28 9.67
N ARG A 198 12.33 11.57 9.89
CA ARG A 198 13.04 12.40 10.87
C ARG A 198 12.83 11.97 12.33
N ALA A 199 11.68 11.40 12.69
CA ALA A 199 11.43 10.86 14.03
C ALA A 199 12.36 9.68 14.32
N GLN A 200 12.49 8.77 13.35
CA GLN A 200 13.34 7.58 13.46
C GLN A 200 14.81 7.94 13.69
N PHE A 201 15.31 8.96 13.01
CA PHE A 201 16.73 9.37 13.09
C PHE A 201 16.95 10.65 13.89
N PHE A 202 16.01 11.06 14.73
CA PHE A 202 15.98 12.38 15.35
C PHE A 202 17.28 12.77 16.05
N ASN A 203 17.87 11.83 16.79
CA ASN A 203 19.11 12.02 17.55
C ASN A 203 20.40 11.81 16.74
N GLN A 204 20.30 11.44 15.47
CA GLN A 204 21.43 11.17 14.57
C GLN A 204 21.50 12.14 13.39
N MET A 205 20.34 12.62 12.93
CA MET A 205 20.22 13.45 11.74
C MET A 205 20.85 14.83 11.91
N LYS A 206 21.33 15.42 10.81
CA LYS A 206 21.61 16.86 10.76
C LYS A 206 20.29 17.65 10.76
N PRO A 207 20.26 18.88 11.32
CA PRO A 207 19.02 19.65 11.42
C PRO A 207 18.30 19.88 10.08
N ASN A 208 19.06 20.05 9.00
CA ASN A 208 18.57 20.30 7.65
C ASN A 208 18.34 19.02 6.82
N TRP A 209 18.32 17.85 7.44
CA TRP A 209 18.09 16.58 6.75
C TRP A 209 16.62 16.39 6.39
N HIS A 210 16.30 16.23 5.10
CA HIS A 210 14.93 16.00 4.67
C HIS A 210 14.89 15.03 3.49
N THR A 211 13.82 14.24 3.41
CA THR A 211 13.45 13.47 2.23
C THR A 211 12.02 13.84 1.86
N ASN A 212 11.85 14.61 0.79
CA ASN A 212 10.56 15.17 0.38
C ASN A 212 10.13 14.63 -0.98
N PHE A 213 8.83 14.49 -1.18
CA PHE A 213 8.23 14.32 -2.49
C PHE A 213 7.90 15.66 -3.17
N ALA A 214 8.10 15.69 -4.48
CA ALA A 214 7.54 16.70 -5.37
C ALA A 214 6.47 16.01 -6.24
N PRO A 215 5.18 16.06 -5.87
CA PRO A 215 4.13 15.39 -6.62
C PRO A 215 3.92 16.03 -7.99
N THR A 216 3.68 15.21 -9.02
CA THR A 216 3.25 15.65 -10.34
C THR A 216 2.30 14.61 -10.92
N VAL A 217 1.10 15.04 -11.30
CA VAL A 217 0.18 14.22 -12.10
C VAL A 217 0.72 14.14 -13.52
N VAL A 218 1.25 12.96 -13.88
CA VAL A 218 1.86 12.69 -15.19
C VAL A 218 0.87 12.05 -16.15
N SER A 219 -0.18 11.42 -15.63
CA SER A 219 -1.22 10.74 -16.40
C SER A 219 -2.56 10.75 -15.66
N LYS A 220 -3.64 10.64 -16.45
CA LYS A 220 -4.99 10.37 -15.97
C LYS A 220 -5.56 9.22 -16.79
N THR A 221 -5.52 8.01 -16.24
CA THR A 221 -5.93 6.80 -16.94
C THR A 221 -7.37 6.42 -16.59
N THR A 222 -8.12 5.89 -17.56
CA THR A 222 -9.40 5.23 -17.30
C THR A 222 -9.29 3.75 -17.63
N ILE A 223 -9.49 2.90 -16.63
CA ILE A 223 -9.45 1.45 -16.78
C ILE A 223 -10.87 0.92 -16.98
N THR A 224 -11.10 0.24 -18.10
CA THR A 224 -12.37 -0.42 -18.37
C THR A 224 -12.39 -1.81 -17.74
N VAL A 225 -13.26 -2.01 -16.76
CA VAL A 225 -13.36 -3.23 -15.96
C VAL A 225 -14.57 -4.05 -16.45
N PRO A 226 -14.35 -5.26 -17.02
CA PRO A 226 -15.46 -6.12 -17.42
C PRO A 226 -16.24 -6.63 -16.21
N ARG A 227 -17.52 -6.97 -16.38
CA ARG A 227 -18.33 -7.56 -15.29
C ARG A 227 -17.78 -8.90 -14.81
N PHE A 228 -17.28 -9.69 -15.73
CA PHE A 228 -16.78 -11.03 -15.52
C PHE A 228 -15.43 -11.22 -16.21
N VAL A 229 -14.57 -12.03 -15.60
CA VAL A 229 -13.29 -12.46 -16.15
C VAL A 229 -13.12 -13.96 -15.92
N ASN A 230 -12.37 -14.64 -16.78
CA ASN A 230 -12.01 -16.03 -16.55
C ASN A 230 -10.72 -16.10 -15.73
N VAL A 231 -10.73 -16.91 -14.69
CA VAL A 231 -9.59 -17.12 -13.79
C VAL A 231 -9.17 -18.58 -13.84
N ARG A 232 -7.90 -18.84 -14.11
CA ARG A 232 -7.30 -20.17 -14.06
C ARG A 232 -6.76 -20.43 -12.65
N LEU A 233 -7.28 -21.47 -12.00
CA LEU A 233 -6.85 -21.94 -10.69
C LEU A 233 -5.54 -22.74 -10.79
N SER A 234 -4.87 -22.94 -9.66
CA SER A 234 -3.61 -23.70 -9.56
C SER A 234 -3.72 -25.15 -10.06
N ASN A 235 -4.90 -25.77 -9.97
CA ASN A 235 -5.16 -27.10 -10.50
C ASN A 235 -5.44 -27.11 -12.02
N GLY A 236 -5.33 -25.96 -12.69
CA GLY A 236 -5.59 -25.77 -14.12
C GLY A 236 -7.05 -25.52 -14.49
N THR A 237 -8.00 -25.61 -13.55
CA THR A 237 -9.42 -25.34 -13.79
C THR A 237 -9.66 -23.87 -14.10
N ILE A 238 -10.53 -23.56 -15.06
CA ILE A 238 -10.94 -22.19 -15.36
C ILE A 238 -12.34 -21.95 -14.78
N VAL A 239 -12.48 -20.86 -14.04
CA VAL A 239 -13.77 -20.39 -13.50
C VAL A 239 -14.07 -18.99 -14.02
N THR A 240 -15.33 -18.71 -14.33
CA THR A 240 -15.78 -17.34 -14.61
C THR A 240 -16.11 -16.66 -13.28
N ALA A 241 -15.38 -15.61 -12.94
CA ALA A 241 -15.54 -14.87 -11.70
C ALA A 241 -16.14 -13.50 -11.98
N ARG A 242 -16.95 -13.01 -11.04
CA ARG A 242 -17.40 -11.62 -11.02
C ARG A 242 -16.21 -10.75 -10.66
N SER A 243 -15.89 -9.79 -11.52
CA SER A 243 -14.67 -8.99 -11.44
C SER A 243 -14.78 -7.83 -10.45
N TYR A 244 -15.99 -7.31 -10.24
CA TYR A 244 -16.21 -6.21 -9.33
C TYR A 244 -17.58 -6.23 -8.62
N PHE A 245 -17.60 -5.62 -7.45
CA PHE A 245 -18.78 -5.31 -6.63
C PHE A 245 -18.80 -3.82 -6.34
N THR A 246 -19.98 -3.23 -6.10
CA THR A 246 -20.08 -1.78 -5.83
C THR A 246 -21.03 -1.49 -4.69
N GLY A 247 -20.71 -0.48 -3.87
CA GLY A 247 -21.66 0.09 -2.92
C GLY A 247 -21.51 1.59 -2.80
N THR A 248 -22.16 2.17 -1.80
CA THR A 248 -22.18 3.61 -1.53
C THR A 248 -21.59 3.89 -0.16
N ALA A 249 -20.61 4.78 -0.09
CA ALA A 249 -20.01 5.25 1.17
C ALA A 249 -20.91 6.27 1.88
N ALA A 250 -20.55 6.67 3.11
CA ALA A 250 -21.40 7.57 3.92
C ALA A 250 -21.55 8.99 3.32
N ASP A 251 -20.60 9.42 2.50
CA ASP A 251 -20.62 10.69 1.78
C ASP A 251 -21.37 10.62 0.43
N GLY A 252 -21.94 9.46 0.08
CA GLY A 252 -22.66 9.23 -1.18
C GLY A 252 -21.76 8.85 -2.35
N SER A 253 -20.44 8.83 -2.16
CA SER A 253 -19.51 8.35 -3.19
C SER A 253 -19.66 6.84 -3.40
N THR A 254 -19.27 6.37 -4.59
CA THR A 254 -19.28 4.93 -4.90
C THR A 254 -17.97 4.32 -4.48
N PHE A 255 -18.03 3.14 -3.86
CA PHE A 255 -16.87 2.28 -3.69
C PHE A 255 -16.97 1.04 -4.58
N VAL A 256 -15.80 0.50 -4.92
CA VAL A 256 -15.62 -0.67 -5.77
C VAL A 256 -14.79 -1.70 -5.02
N LEU A 257 -15.26 -2.94 -4.95
CA LEU A 257 -14.39 -4.08 -4.62
C LEU A 257 -13.95 -4.72 -5.93
N MET A 258 -12.65 -4.75 -6.21
CA MET A 258 -12.06 -5.31 -7.42
C MET A 258 -11.35 -6.63 -7.14
N LEU A 259 -11.53 -7.61 -8.02
CA LEU A 259 -10.93 -8.93 -7.89
C LEU A 259 -9.40 -8.83 -8.02
N SER A 260 -8.64 -9.22 -6.98
CA SER A 260 -7.19 -8.95 -6.90
C SER A 260 -6.40 -9.45 -8.11
N PRO A 261 -6.60 -10.68 -8.64
CA PRO A 261 -5.91 -11.11 -9.85
C PRO A 261 -6.13 -10.21 -11.08
N LEU A 262 -7.35 -9.66 -11.24
CA LEU A 262 -7.65 -8.74 -12.34
C LEU A 262 -7.04 -7.35 -12.08
N PHE A 263 -7.05 -6.90 -10.83
CA PHE A 263 -6.37 -5.69 -10.44
C PHE A 263 -4.87 -5.77 -10.74
N ASN A 264 -4.20 -6.86 -10.36
CA ASN A 264 -2.76 -7.05 -10.61
C ASN A 264 -2.42 -7.02 -12.11
N PHE A 265 -3.29 -7.59 -12.95
CA PHE A 265 -3.19 -7.46 -14.41
C PHE A 265 -3.21 -5.98 -14.84
N PHE A 266 -4.19 -5.21 -14.38
CA PHE A 266 -4.32 -3.80 -14.75
C PHE A 266 -3.16 -2.95 -14.22
N PHE A 267 -2.84 -3.08 -12.93
CA PHE A 267 -1.76 -2.38 -12.25
C PHE A 267 -0.42 -2.62 -12.96
N GLY A 268 -0.04 -3.89 -13.17
CA GLY A 268 1.22 -4.23 -13.82
C GLY A 268 1.35 -3.65 -15.23
N ASN A 269 0.29 -3.78 -16.03
CA ASN A 269 0.31 -3.26 -17.39
C ASN A 269 0.32 -1.74 -17.46
N GLU A 270 -0.40 -1.07 -16.57
CA GLU A 270 -0.42 0.39 -16.54
C GLU A 270 0.93 0.96 -16.11
N VAL A 271 1.56 0.39 -15.08
CA VAL A 271 2.92 0.77 -14.68
C VAL A 271 3.91 0.61 -15.85
N VAL A 272 3.87 -0.53 -16.55
CA VAL A 272 4.71 -0.75 -17.74
C VAL A 272 4.41 0.26 -18.86
N ASN A 273 3.16 0.64 -19.06
CA ASN A 273 2.80 1.67 -20.04
C ASN A 273 3.38 3.02 -19.67
N GLN A 274 3.27 3.43 -18.42
CA GLN A 274 3.80 4.70 -17.95
C GLN A 274 5.34 4.72 -17.97
N ILE A 275 6.00 3.59 -17.71
CA ILE A 275 7.45 3.41 -17.93
C ILE A 275 7.78 3.60 -19.42
N ASN A 276 7.12 2.86 -20.32
CA ASN A 276 7.36 2.95 -21.77
C ASN A 276 7.09 4.37 -22.33
N ASN A 277 6.15 5.10 -21.74
CA ASN A 277 5.82 6.49 -22.10
C ASN A 277 6.82 7.52 -21.53
N GLY A 278 7.74 7.11 -20.65
CA GLY A 278 8.68 7.99 -19.98
C GLY A 278 8.08 8.82 -18.84
N ASN A 279 6.86 8.49 -18.41
CA ASN A 279 6.17 9.16 -17.31
C ASN A 279 6.64 8.64 -15.95
N PHE A 280 6.92 7.34 -15.87
CA PHE A 280 7.51 6.69 -14.69
C PHE A 280 9.00 6.46 -14.90
N THR A 281 9.83 7.05 -14.03
CA THR A 281 11.29 7.01 -14.12
C THR A 281 11.90 6.40 -12.87
N THR A 282 13.13 5.91 -12.98
CA THR A 282 13.80 5.22 -11.87
C THR A 282 14.27 6.17 -10.78
N ASP A 283 14.33 7.48 -11.02
CA ASP A 283 14.74 8.49 -10.03
C ASP A 283 13.58 9.10 -9.24
N GLY A 284 12.36 8.59 -9.41
CA GLY A 284 11.17 8.98 -8.65
C GLY A 284 10.40 7.78 -8.11
N VAL A 285 9.30 8.07 -7.42
CA VAL A 285 8.34 7.08 -6.94
C VAL A 285 7.08 7.18 -7.78
N SER A 286 6.69 6.06 -8.37
CA SER A 286 5.51 5.93 -9.24
C SER A 286 4.28 5.59 -8.40
N MET A 287 3.18 6.31 -8.59
CA MET A 287 1.98 6.17 -7.77
C MET A 287 0.76 6.03 -8.66
N LEU A 288 0.02 4.93 -8.52
CA LEU A 288 -1.31 4.81 -9.10
C LEU A 288 -2.33 5.10 -8.00
N LEU A 289 -3.04 6.23 -8.13
CA LEU A 289 -4.04 6.66 -7.16
C LEU A 289 -5.44 6.32 -7.66
N PHE A 290 -6.20 5.58 -6.86
CA PHE A 290 -7.55 5.11 -7.21
C PHE A 290 -8.65 5.72 -6.33
N PRO A 291 -9.85 5.95 -6.86
CA PRO A 291 -11.03 6.32 -6.07
C PRO A 291 -11.63 5.08 -5.39
N ASN A 292 -11.85 5.09 -4.07
CA ASN A 292 -12.62 4.10 -3.31
C ASN A 292 -12.61 2.65 -3.85
N THR A 293 -11.45 2.17 -4.28
CA THR A 293 -11.27 0.87 -4.92
C THR A 293 -10.50 0.03 -3.93
N PHE A 294 -10.99 -1.16 -3.63
CA PHE A 294 -10.36 -2.04 -2.64
C PHE A 294 -10.34 -3.47 -3.19
N LEU A 295 -9.34 -4.24 -2.83
CA LEU A 295 -9.14 -5.55 -3.46
C LEU A 295 -9.76 -6.67 -2.64
N PHE A 296 -10.34 -7.64 -3.33
CA PHE A 296 -10.87 -8.86 -2.72
C PHE A 296 -10.33 -10.12 -3.41
N ASN A 297 -10.13 -11.16 -2.62
CA ASN A 297 -9.66 -12.46 -3.08
C ASN A 297 -10.75 -13.25 -3.80
N LEU A 298 -10.36 -14.07 -4.76
CA LEU A 298 -11.29 -14.98 -5.44
C LEU A 298 -11.95 -15.95 -4.42
N ASN A 299 -13.27 -15.97 -4.38
CA ASN A 299 -14.02 -17.02 -3.70
C ASN A 299 -14.16 -18.23 -4.63
N THR A 300 -13.32 -19.24 -4.45
CA THR A 300 -13.33 -20.44 -5.31
C THR A 300 -14.58 -21.30 -5.14
N ALA A 301 -15.27 -21.21 -4.00
CA ALA A 301 -16.53 -21.92 -3.76
C ALA A 301 -17.74 -21.21 -4.39
N ASN A 302 -17.69 -19.87 -4.50
CA ASN A 302 -18.69 -19.07 -5.17
C ASN A 302 -18.04 -17.86 -5.90
N PRO A 303 -17.58 -18.04 -7.15
CA PRO A 303 -16.88 -16.97 -7.91
C PRO A 303 -17.71 -15.72 -8.19
N ASN A 304 -19.02 -15.73 -7.87
CA ASN A 304 -19.92 -14.58 -7.98
C ASN A 304 -20.16 -13.85 -6.65
N ALA A 305 -19.46 -14.23 -5.58
CA ALA A 305 -19.40 -13.53 -4.31
C ALA A 305 -17.94 -13.12 -4.00
N PRO A 306 -17.71 -12.03 -3.26
CA PRO A 306 -16.36 -11.68 -2.83
C PRO A 306 -15.81 -12.75 -1.86
N GLY A 307 -14.50 -12.99 -1.92
CA GLY A 307 -13.76 -13.76 -0.92
C GLY A 307 -13.28 -12.87 0.23
N GLY A 308 -12.09 -13.16 0.77
CA GLY A 308 -11.46 -12.33 1.78
C GLY A 308 -11.17 -10.91 1.26
N CYS A 309 -11.43 -9.91 2.09
CA CYS A 309 -11.32 -8.49 1.81
C CYS A 309 -10.85 -7.78 3.10
N CYS A 310 -10.15 -6.64 3.07
CA CYS A 310 -9.88 -5.80 1.90
C CYS A 310 -8.44 -5.27 1.86
N VAL A 311 -7.81 -5.28 0.68
CA VAL A 311 -6.51 -4.60 0.46
C VAL A 311 -6.76 -3.17 -0.02
N LEU A 312 -6.23 -2.19 0.72
CA LEU A 312 -6.46 -0.75 0.51
C LEU A 312 -5.33 -0.06 -0.27
N GLY A 313 -4.13 -0.59 -0.14
CA GLY A 313 -2.90 -0.12 -0.76
C GLY A 313 -1.86 -1.23 -0.75
N PHE A 314 -0.80 -1.01 -1.51
CA PHE A 314 0.47 -1.70 -1.37
C PHE A 314 1.56 -0.90 -2.08
N HIS A 315 2.83 -1.16 -1.72
CA HIS A 315 3.98 -0.73 -2.49
C HIS A 315 4.82 -1.93 -2.95
N THR A 316 5.61 -1.72 -4.00
CA THR A 316 6.48 -2.72 -4.62
C THR A 316 7.53 -2.02 -5.48
N TYR A 317 8.31 -2.79 -6.25
CA TYR A 317 9.11 -2.23 -7.33
C TYR A 317 9.05 -3.09 -8.60
N PHE A 318 9.17 -2.40 -9.72
CA PHE A 318 9.36 -3.02 -11.03
C PHE A 318 10.84 -2.99 -11.36
N TYR A 319 11.33 -4.01 -12.06
CA TYR A 319 12.74 -4.05 -12.47
C TYR A 319 12.92 -4.62 -13.87
N ASP A 320 14.03 -4.22 -14.51
CA ASP A 320 14.48 -4.73 -15.81
C ASP A 320 15.72 -5.62 -15.61
N PRO A 321 15.55 -6.94 -15.36
CA PRO A 321 16.66 -7.84 -15.02
C PRO A 321 17.83 -7.88 -16.03
N PRO A 322 17.60 -7.75 -17.35
CA PRO A 322 18.67 -7.65 -18.36
C PRO A 322 19.63 -6.46 -18.26
N THR A 323 19.35 -5.42 -17.47
CA THR A 323 20.11 -4.17 -17.47
C THR A 323 21.23 -4.11 -16.43
N THR A 324 22.34 -3.44 -16.77
CA THR A 324 23.43 -3.08 -15.84
C THR A 324 23.82 -1.61 -16.03
N PRO A 325 23.67 -0.74 -15.02
CA PRO A 325 23.00 -0.99 -13.73
C PRO A 325 21.55 -1.44 -13.92
N GLN A 326 21.01 -2.21 -12.97
CA GLN A 326 19.63 -2.71 -13.02
C GLN A 326 18.67 -1.54 -12.75
N ASP A 327 17.79 -1.27 -13.71
CA ASP A 327 16.72 -0.29 -13.54
C ASP A 327 15.69 -0.81 -12.50
N ARG A 328 15.36 0.02 -11.49
CA ARG A 328 14.27 -0.23 -10.51
C ARG A 328 13.34 0.97 -10.42
N TRP A 329 12.04 0.73 -10.55
CA TRP A 329 10.97 1.71 -10.39
C TRP A 329 10.20 1.40 -9.12
N VAL A 330 10.39 2.18 -8.06
CA VAL A 330 9.58 2.04 -6.85
C VAL A 330 8.17 2.51 -7.18
N THR A 331 7.19 1.65 -6.92
CA THR A 331 5.82 1.81 -7.39
C THR A 331 4.84 1.49 -6.28
N MET A 332 3.76 2.24 -6.16
CA MET A 332 2.69 1.95 -5.21
C MET A 332 1.31 2.13 -5.82
N TYR A 333 0.36 1.46 -5.19
CA TYR A 333 -1.06 1.66 -5.36
C TYR A 333 -1.63 2.13 -4.03
N ALA A 334 -2.46 3.17 -4.06
CA ALA A 334 -3.23 3.59 -2.89
C ALA A 334 -4.61 4.07 -3.32
N SER A 335 -5.64 3.74 -2.53
CA SER A 335 -6.99 4.25 -2.78
C SER A 335 -7.45 5.30 -1.78
N TRP A 336 -8.25 6.26 -2.26
CA TRP A 336 -9.00 7.16 -1.39
C TRP A 336 -10.01 6.35 -0.60
N ILE A 337 -10.12 6.62 0.70
CA ILE A 337 -11.05 5.91 1.57
C ILE A 337 -12.17 6.86 2.02
N SER A 338 -13.32 6.79 1.37
CA SER A 338 -14.47 7.59 1.79
C SER A 338 -14.99 7.19 3.17
N PRO A 339 -15.56 8.13 3.94
CA PRO A 339 -15.95 7.89 5.32
C PRO A 339 -16.99 6.77 5.45
N GLY A 340 -16.90 6.02 6.56
CA GLY A 340 -17.85 4.98 6.94
C GLY A 340 -17.65 3.65 6.23
N LEU A 341 -16.59 3.48 5.45
CA LEU A 341 -16.26 2.21 4.80
C LEU A 341 -15.54 1.25 5.76
N PHE A 342 -14.53 1.71 6.51
CA PHE A 342 -13.74 0.87 7.38
C PHE A 342 -13.73 1.37 8.84
N GLY A 343 -13.44 0.45 9.77
CA GLY A 343 -13.21 0.75 11.19
C GLY A 343 -11.82 1.32 11.46
N GLY A 344 -11.45 1.48 12.74
CA GLY A 344 -10.09 1.85 13.15
C GLY A 344 -9.64 3.27 12.79
N GLY A 345 -10.56 4.11 12.27
CA GLY A 345 -10.24 5.45 11.80
C GLY A 345 -9.62 5.49 10.40
N PHE A 346 -9.76 4.41 9.62
CA PHE A 346 -9.29 4.34 8.24
C PHE A 346 -10.21 5.14 7.32
N LEU A 347 -9.74 6.29 6.85
CA LEU A 347 -10.43 7.14 5.89
C LEU A 347 -9.42 8.02 5.13
N ASP A 348 -9.89 8.76 4.15
CA ASP A 348 -9.13 9.68 3.30
C ASP A 348 -7.83 9.09 2.71
N VAL A 349 -6.69 9.47 3.25
CA VAL A 349 -5.34 9.19 2.79
C VAL A 349 -4.63 8.17 3.68
N THR A 350 -5.32 7.47 4.59
CA THR A 350 -4.70 6.44 5.44
C THR A 350 -3.87 5.47 4.61
N ALA A 351 -4.41 4.95 3.51
CA ALA A 351 -3.67 4.06 2.62
C ALA A 351 -2.46 4.72 2.00
N LEU A 352 -2.60 5.93 1.44
CA LEU A 352 -1.46 6.63 0.84
C LEU A 352 -0.35 6.91 1.87
N SER A 353 -0.70 7.32 3.09
CA SER A 353 0.31 7.57 4.13
C SER A 353 1.02 6.30 4.60
N HIS A 354 0.32 5.17 4.61
CA HIS A 354 0.88 3.85 4.89
C HIS A 354 1.93 3.52 3.82
N GLU A 355 1.52 3.42 2.56
CA GLU A 355 2.40 3.02 1.47
C GLU A 355 3.61 3.95 1.26
N ILE A 356 3.40 5.26 1.44
CA ILE A 356 4.50 6.21 1.35
C ILE A 356 5.52 5.96 2.47
N SER A 357 5.05 5.78 3.72
CA SER A 357 5.94 5.63 4.87
C SER A 357 6.71 4.32 4.81
N GLU A 358 6.04 3.23 4.42
CA GLU A 358 6.70 1.95 4.21
C GLU A 358 7.71 2.01 3.06
N SER A 359 7.36 2.63 1.93
CA SER A 359 8.31 2.77 0.83
C SER A 359 9.56 3.58 1.25
N PHE A 360 9.42 4.56 2.15
CA PHE A 360 10.56 5.29 2.71
C PHE A 360 11.50 4.37 3.48
N ALA A 361 10.93 3.42 4.23
CA ALA A 361 11.65 2.49 5.09
C ALA A 361 12.17 1.25 4.34
N ASP A 362 11.46 0.78 3.32
CA ASP A 362 11.77 -0.43 2.53
C ASP A 362 11.40 -0.26 1.05
N PRO A 363 12.09 0.60 0.27
CA PRO A 363 11.74 0.89 -1.11
C PRO A 363 11.77 -0.32 -2.05
N PHE A 364 12.40 -1.43 -1.64
CA PHE A 364 12.56 -2.63 -2.45
C PHE A 364 11.95 -3.87 -1.80
N VAL A 365 11.09 -3.72 -0.79
CA VAL A 365 10.39 -4.82 -0.10
C VAL A 365 11.32 -5.97 0.32
N ASP A 366 12.56 -5.63 0.67
CA ASP A 366 13.64 -6.59 0.95
C ASP A 366 14.39 -6.30 2.27
N ASN A 367 13.96 -5.29 3.03
CA ASN A 367 14.48 -5.02 4.36
C ASN A 367 13.88 -6.00 5.38
N ALA A 368 14.67 -7.00 5.75
CA ALA A 368 14.26 -7.98 6.74
C ALA A 368 14.41 -7.47 8.18
N THR A 369 13.56 -7.98 9.07
CA THR A 369 13.56 -7.69 10.51
C THR A 369 13.56 -8.97 11.34
N PRO A 370 13.92 -8.89 12.64
CA PRO A 370 13.62 -9.96 13.58
C PRO A 370 12.15 -10.35 13.51
N VAL A 371 11.83 -11.64 13.61
CA VAL A 371 10.43 -12.09 13.50
C VAL A 371 9.62 -11.51 14.66
N TRP A 372 8.74 -10.58 14.34
CA TRP A 372 7.96 -9.78 15.29
C TRP A 372 6.51 -10.26 15.33
N GLN A 373 5.86 -10.02 16.47
CA GLN A 373 4.45 -10.32 16.69
C GLN A 373 3.60 -9.05 16.52
N PHE A 374 2.43 -9.16 15.89
CA PHE A 374 1.48 -8.05 15.82
C PHE A 374 1.13 -7.52 17.22
N PRO A 375 0.96 -6.20 17.41
CA PRO A 375 0.52 -5.66 18.68
C PRO A 375 -0.95 -6.03 18.96
N GLY A 376 -1.36 -5.98 20.23
CA GLY A 376 -2.74 -6.22 20.63
C GLY A 376 -3.20 -7.69 20.62
N VAL A 377 -2.40 -8.63 20.11
CA VAL A 377 -2.68 -10.07 20.23
C VAL A 377 -2.07 -10.68 21.50
N PRO A 378 -2.58 -11.82 22.00
CA PRO A 378 -1.97 -12.50 23.14
C PRO A 378 -0.50 -12.86 22.89
N ALA A 379 0.35 -12.77 23.91
CA ALA A 379 1.80 -13.04 23.81
C ALA A 379 2.18 -14.47 23.38
N ASN A 380 1.22 -15.39 23.24
CA ASN A 380 1.42 -16.75 22.74
C ASN A 380 0.82 -16.96 21.33
N ALA A 381 0.25 -15.93 20.71
CA ALA A 381 -0.33 -16.00 19.38
C ALA A 381 0.77 -16.00 18.30
N LYS A 382 0.63 -16.87 17.29
CA LYS A 382 1.58 -16.96 16.16
C LYS A 382 1.12 -16.10 14.98
N VAL A 383 0.83 -14.83 15.24
CA VAL A 383 0.48 -13.83 14.24
C VAL A 383 1.69 -12.91 14.11
N CYS A 384 2.52 -13.18 13.11
CA CYS A 384 3.88 -12.66 13.06
C CYS A 384 4.33 -12.38 11.62
N GLN A 385 5.30 -11.48 11.50
CA GLN A 385 5.96 -11.08 10.26
C GLN A 385 7.47 -10.89 10.49
N ASN A 386 8.24 -10.65 9.43
CA ASN A 386 9.71 -10.55 9.49
C ASN A 386 10.30 -9.61 8.42
N ASN A 387 9.47 -8.72 7.88
CA ASN A 387 9.78 -7.62 6.99
C ASN A 387 9.75 -6.28 7.76
N LEU A 388 10.28 -5.22 7.15
CA LEU A 388 10.26 -3.84 7.67
C LEU A 388 9.11 -3.06 7.03
N GLU A 389 7.90 -3.60 7.15
CA GLU A 389 6.66 -2.91 6.76
C GLU A 389 6.21 -2.09 7.96
N GLU A 390 6.59 -0.81 7.97
CA GLU A 390 6.30 0.04 9.12
C GLU A 390 4.78 0.20 9.32
N GLY A 391 3.96 0.40 8.30
CA GLY A 391 2.52 0.60 8.48
C GLY A 391 1.77 -0.64 9.00
N ASP A 392 2.22 -1.85 8.64
CA ASP A 392 1.57 -3.12 8.97
C ASP A 392 1.28 -3.33 10.47
N PRO A 393 2.25 -3.23 11.39
CA PRO A 393 2.00 -3.46 12.82
C PRO A 393 0.82 -2.68 13.40
N ILE A 394 0.58 -1.45 12.93
CA ILE A 394 -0.44 -0.56 13.52
C ILE A 394 -1.83 -0.82 12.94
N GLU A 395 -1.97 -1.49 11.79
CA GLU A 395 -3.26 -1.67 11.10
C GLU A 395 -4.32 -2.38 11.97
N VAL A 396 -3.85 -3.23 12.89
CA VAL A 396 -4.71 -4.03 13.77
C VAL A 396 -5.22 -3.27 15.01
N LEU A 397 -4.75 -2.03 15.22
CA LEU A 397 -5.09 -1.22 16.38
C LEU A 397 -6.34 -0.37 16.12
N SER A 398 -7.15 -0.16 17.16
CA SER A 398 -8.39 0.62 17.05
C SER A 398 -8.19 2.12 16.81
N ASN A 399 -6.98 2.62 17.05
CA ASN A 399 -6.54 4.01 16.88
C ASN A 399 -5.33 4.08 15.93
N ALA A 400 -5.41 3.33 14.83
CA ALA A 400 -4.34 3.24 13.84
C ALA A 400 -4.03 4.59 13.17
N THR A 401 -4.97 5.54 13.16
CA THR A 401 -4.82 6.81 12.46
C THR A 401 -4.76 8.01 13.40
N ILE A 402 -4.20 9.12 12.92
CA ILE A 402 -4.11 10.38 13.66
C ILE A 402 -4.75 11.53 12.87
N PRO A 403 -5.62 12.36 13.48
CA PRO A 403 -6.22 13.50 12.79
C PRO A 403 -5.20 14.62 12.60
N ILE A 404 -5.03 15.08 11.36
CA ILE A 404 -4.14 16.18 10.98
C ILE A 404 -4.93 17.23 10.20
N ALA A 405 -5.08 18.42 10.79
CA ALA A 405 -5.69 19.55 10.14
C ALA A 405 -4.70 20.24 9.18
N VAL A 406 -5.00 20.19 7.88
CA VAL A 406 -4.26 20.92 6.86
C VAL A 406 -5.08 22.13 6.41
N LYS A 407 -4.43 23.30 6.43
CA LYS A 407 -5.03 24.54 5.94
C LYS A 407 -4.67 24.74 4.47
N ASN A 408 -5.70 24.83 3.63
CA ASN A 408 -5.56 25.27 2.24
C ASN A 408 -6.33 26.59 2.02
N GLY A 409 -5.58 27.69 1.97
CA GLY A 409 -6.15 29.03 1.92
C GLY A 409 -7.06 29.31 3.12
N LYS A 410 -8.37 29.40 2.89
CA LYS A 410 -9.39 29.61 3.94
C LYS A 410 -10.06 28.32 4.41
N GLN A 411 -9.85 27.21 3.72
CA GLN A 411 -10.43 25.92 4.06
C GLN A 411 -9.48 25.14 4.96
N ILE A 412 -10.06 24.34 5.86
CA ILE A 412 -9.33 23.40 6.70
C ILE A 412 -9.97 22.03 6.44
N PHE A 413 -9.14 21.07 6.06
CA PHE A 413 -9.52 19.66 5.97
C PHE A 413 -8.75 18.89 7.04
N THR A 414 -9.42 17.93 7.71
CA THR A 414 -8.76 17.05 8.68
C THR A 414 -8.57 15.69 8.04
N TYR A 415 -7.31 15.37 7.76
CA TYR A 415 -6.87 14.09 7.22
C TYR A 415 -6.59 13.10 8.34
N HIS A 416 -6.58 11.81 8.02
CA HIS A 416 -6.34 10.70 8.96
C HIS A 416 -5.25 9.77 8.41
N PRO A 417 -4.01 10.26 8.25
CA PRO A 417 -2.90 9.38 7.95
C PRO A 417 -2.69 8.35 9.09
N GLN A 418 -2.09 7.22 8.74
CA GLN A 418 -1.81 6.15 9.70
C GLN A 418 -0.62 6.53 10.57
N ASN A 419 -0.69 6.28 11.88
CA ASN A 419 0.51 6.27 12.73
C ASN A 419 1.44 5.15 12.26
N ILE A 420 2.75 5.39 12.35
CA ILE A 420 3.78 4.51 11.83
C ILE A 420 4.74 4.13 12.98
N PRO A 421 4.99 2.83 13.24
CA PRO A 421 6.11 2.35 14.05
C PRO A 421 7.43 2.84 13.46
N LEU A 422 8.35 3.19 14.33
CA LEU A 422 9.70 3.58 13.95
C LEU A 422 10.58 2.33 13.88
N VAL A 423 11.71 2.37 13.15
CA VAL A 423 12.68 1.24 13.10
C VAL A 423 13.03 0.69 14.48
N GLN A 424 13.06 1.55 15.52
CA GLN A 424 13.31 1.18 16.91
C GLN A 424 12.29 0.20 17.50
N TRP A 425 11.06 0.16 16.96
CA TRP A 425 10.08 -0.84 17.33
C TRP A 425 10.55 -2.24 16.90
N PHE A 426 11.11 -2.37 15.70
CA PHE A 426 11.63 -3.63 15.15
C PHE A 426 12.96 -4.08 15.79
N GLU A 427 13.68 -3.18 16.47
CA GLU A 427 14.89 -3.54 17.21
C GLU A 427 14.60 -4.45 18.43
N MET A 428 13.35 -4.49 18.92
CA MET A 428 12.93 -5.24 20.11
C MET A 428 13.71 -4.87 21.38
N GLY A 429 14.14 -3.60 21.47
CA GLY A 429 14.90 -3.05 22.58
C GLY A 429 14.03 -2.52 23.72
N PRO A 430 14.56 -2.44 24.96
CA PRO A 430 13.84 -1.86 26.09
C PRO A 430 13.72 -0.32 26.02
N SER A 431 14.47 0.32 25.12
CA SER A 431 14.50 1.77 24.92
C SER A 431 14.65 2.10 23.44
N SER A 432 14.06 3.21 23.01
CA SER A 432 14.24 3.77 21.67
C SER A 432 15.21 4.96 21.70
N ASN A 433 16.01 5.10 20.64
CA ASN A 433 16.82 6.29 20.39
C ASN A 433 16.18 7.25 19.36
N ALA A 434 14.92 7.03 19.00
CA ALA A 434 14.12 7.94 18.19
C ALA A 434 13.76 9.23 18.95
N ILE A 435 12.96 10.10 18.34
CA ILE A 435 12.38 11.26 19.01
C ILE A 435 11.73 10.85 20.34
N ASP A 436 12.10 11.55 21.41
CA ASP A 436 11.57 11.41 22.77
C ASP A 436 11.50 9.97 23.33
N GLY A 437 12.28 9.04 22.77
CA GLY A 437 12.26 7.62 23.13
C GLY A 437 11.03 6.85 22.64
N ALA A 438 10.33 7.36 21.62
CA ALA A 438 9.13 6.77 21.05
C ALA A 438 9.39 5.54 20.17
N PHE A 439 8.38 4.67 20.04
CA PHE A 439 8.38 3.54 19.09
C PHE A 439 7.38 3.70 17.95
N SER A 440 6.54 4.71 18.00
CA SER A 440 5.60 5.10 16.94
C SER A 440 5.58 6.61 16.78
N TYR A 441 5.09 7.09 15.65
CA TYR A 441 4.94 8.51 15.37
C TYR A 441 3.81 8.71 14.34
N PRO A 442 3.08 9.85 14.33
CA PRO A 442 3.18 10.99 15.25
C PRO A 442 2.61 10.77 16.66
N ASP A 443 1.75 9.79 16.87
CA ASP A 443 1.37 9.40 18.24
C ASP A 443 2.49 8.55 18.87
N GLU A 444 3.33 9.21 19.64
CA GLU A 444 4.47 8.60 20.36
C GLU A 444 4.05 7.63 21.48
N THR A 445 2.76 7.60 21.83
CA THR A 445 2.22 6.77 22.91
C THR A 445 1.51 5.51 22.41
N LEU A 446 1.21 5.43 21.11
CA LEU A 446 0.45 4.34 20.51
C LEU A 446 1.14 2.98 20.65
N LEU A 447 2.45 2.93 20.39
CA LEU A 447 3.29 1.78 20.68
C LEU A 447 4.14 2.08 21.93
N PRO A 448 3.69 1.70 23.13
CA PRO A 448 4.37 2.06 24.37
C PRO A 448 5.68 1.28 24.61
N HIS A 449 5.97 0.28 23.78
CA HIS A 449 7.18 -0.53 23.81
C HIS A 449 7.49 -1.05 22.40
N SER A 450 8.70 -1.56 22.21
CA SER A 450 9.13 -2.24 20.98
C SER A 450 8.34 -3.53 20.70
N ALA A 451 8.54 -4.10 19.52
CA ALA A 451 7.93 -5.36 19.12
C ALA A 451 8.25 -6.49 20.10
N LEU A 452 7.28 -7.36 20.33
CA LEU A 452 7.53 -8.63 21.01
C LEU A 452 8.08 -9.65 20.01
N PRO A 453 9.06 -10.49 20.40
CA PRO A 453 9.49 -11.61 19.57
C PRO A 453 8.33 -12.56 19.30
N CYS A 454 8.23 -13.05 18.07
CA CYS A 454 7.25 -14.06 17.72
C CYS A 454 7.42 -15.34 18.57
N PRO A 455 6.34 -15.88 19.17
CA PRO A 455 6.41 -17.13 19.95
C PRO A 455 6.81 -18.33 19.09
N GLN A 456 7.76 -19.13 19.59
CA GLN A 456 8.26 -20.32 18.88
C GLN A 456 7.26 -21.48 18.81
#